data_AF-A0A970B4A1-F1
#
_entry.id   AF-A0A970B4A1-F1
#
_cell.length_a   1.000
_cell.length_b   1.000
_cell.length_c   1.000
_cell.angle_alpha   90.00
_cell.angle_beta   90.00
_cell.angle_gamma   90.00
#
_symmetry.space_group_name_H-M   'P 1'
#
loop_
_entity.id
_entity.type
_entity.pdbx_description
1 polymer ?
#
loop_
_entity_poly.entity_id
_entity_poly.type
_entity_poly.pdbx_seq_one_letter_code
_entity_poly.pdbx_strand_id
1 'polypeptide(L)' 'MQIVRISEPMFAYFERVVMPGQILYFKATEDSMLEVYEANMASSAHVDTFPCKQLRSVGVNNNLLKKETPARLQSLTRAA' A
#
# COMPACT_ATOMS: atom_id res chain seq x y z
N MET A 1 -13.93 -0.28 3.14
CA MET A 1 -12.55 0.21 3.38
C MET A 1 -11.65 -1.00 3.51
N GLN A 2 -10.40 -0.93 3.08
CA GLN A 2 -9.45 -2.03 3.29
C GLN A 2 -8.43 -1.66 4.35
N ILE A 3 -8.01 -2.64 5.12
CA ILE A 3 -6.95 -2.53 6.10
C ILE A 3 -5.88 -3.52 5.69
N VAL A 4 -4.65 -3.06 5.54
CA VAL A 4 -3.50 -3.88 5.20
C VAL A 4 -2.63 -4.01 6.44
N ARG A 5 -2.30 -5.25 6.81
CA ARG A 5 -1.32 -5.56 7.85
C ARG A 5 -0.10 -6.21 7.25
N ILE A 6 1.08 -5.81 7.70
CA ILE A 6 2.34 -6.50 7.41
C ILE A 6 2.76 -7.18 8.72
N SER A 7 2.62 -8.51 8.79
CA SER A 7 2.98 -9.30 9.96
C SER A 7 4.43 -9.79 9.83
N GLU A 8 5.23 -9.49 10.85
CA GLU A 8 6.62 -9.94 10.95
C GLU A 8 6.72 -11.17 11.87
N PRO A 9 7.71 -12.05 11.66
CA PRO A 9 7.90 -13.26 12.49
C PRO A 9 8.04 -13.02 14.01
N MET A 10 8.34 -11.78 14.44
CA MET A 10 8.56 -11.42 15.84
C MET A 10 7.31 -10.84 16.55
N PHE A 11 6.10 -11.25 16.13
CA PHE A 11 4.81 -10.80 16.70
C PHE A 11 4.53 -9.28 16.58
N ALA A 12 5.35 -8.54 15.84
CA ALA A 12 5.06 -7.16 15.47
C ALA A 12 4.28 -7.15 14.16
N TYR A 13 3.35 -6.20 14.02
CA TYR A 13 2.68 -5.93 12.76
C TYR A 13 2.51 -4.44 12.53
N PHE A 14 2.58 -4.04 11.27
CA PHE A 14 2.26 -2.69 10.83
C PHE A 14 0.91 -2.68 10.13
N GLU A 15 -0.01 -1.82 10.56
CA GLU A 15 -1.36 -1.72 10.00
C GLU A 15 -1.60 -0.35 9.34
N ARG A 16 -2.23 -0.35 8.15
CA ARG A 16 -2.69 0.86 7.46
C ARG A 16 -4.05 0.68 6.80
N VAL A 17 -4.89 1.72 6.87
CA VAL A 17 -6.11 1.82 6.06
C VAL A 17 -5.73 2.24 4.63
N VAL A 18 -6.30 1.55 3.64
CA VAL A 18 -6.07 1.77 2.21
C VAL A 18 -7.38 2.12 1.52
N MET A 19 -7.36 3.20 0.72
CA MET A 19 -8.49 3.60 -0.11
C MET A 19 -8.44 2.91 -1.48
N PRO A 20 -9.58 2.71 -2.16
CA PRO A 20 -9.60 2.27 -3.55
C PRO A 20 -8.72 3.16 -4.44
N GLY A 21 -7.86 2.54 -5.25
CA GLY A 21 -6.95 3.25 -6.17
C GLY A 21 -5.64 3.75 -5.54
N GLN A 22 -5.43 3.55 -4.24
CA GLN A 22 -4.17 3.91 -3.58
C GLN A 22 -3.10 2.83 -3.80
N ILE A 23 -1.87 3.27 -4.12
CA ILE A 23 -0.70 2.40 -4.19
C ILE A 23 0.05 2.47 -2.86
N LEU A 24 0.34 1.31 -2.27
CA LEU A 24 1.10 1.20 -1.03
C LEU A 24 2.51 0.68 -1.31
N TYR A 25 3.52 1.48 -0.99
CA TYR A 25 4.91 1.04 -0.96
C TYR A 25 5.33 0.82 0.48
N PHE A 26 5.98 -0.32 0.75
CA PHE A 26 6.43 -0.68 2.08
C PHE A 26 7.74 -1.46 2.01
N LYS A 27 8.37 -1.60 3.17
CA LYS A 27 9.56 -2.44 3.38
C LYS A 27 9.23 -3.47 4.45
N ALA A 28 9.55 -4.72 4.18
CA ALA A 28 9.34 -5.85 5.08
C ALA A 28 10.47 -6.87 4.87
N THR A 29 10.59 -7.86 5.77
CA THR A 29 11.49 -9.00 5.56
C THR A 29 10.88 -9.98 4.55
N GLU A 30 11.70 -10.88 3.98
CA GLU A 30 11.17 -11.86 3.01
C GLU A 30 10.20 -12.87 3.66
N ASP A 31 10.34 -13.08 4.97
CA ASP A 31 9.51 -13.98 5.77
C ASP A 31 8.23 -13.32 6.29
N SER A 32 8.04 -12.01 6.04
CA SER A 32 6.81 -11.30 6.39
C SER A 32 5.63 -11.71 5.50
N MET A 33 4.43 -11.53 6.05
CA MET A 33 3.17 -11.72 5.32
C MET A 33 2.42 -10.37 5.20
N LEU A 34 1.83 -10.14 4.05
CA LEU A 34 0.85 -9.07 3.82
C LEU A 34 -0.55 -9.65 3.98
N GLU A 35 -1.29 -9.17 4.97
CA GLU A 35 -2.66 -9.55 5.25
C GLU A 35 -3.61 -8.42 4.83
N VAL A 36 -4.69 -8.77 4.15
CA VAL A 36 -5.72 -7.82 3.73
C VAL A 36 -7.00 -8.13 4.49
N TYR A 37 -7.51 -7.11 5.17
CA TYR A 37 -8.78 -7.17 5.85
C TYR A 37 -9.79 -6.22 5.21
N GLU A 38 -11.02 -6.68 5.07
CA GLU A 38 -12.14 -5.85 4.68
C GLU A 38 -12.85 -5.34 5.93
N ALA A 39 -12.84 -4.02 6.10
CA ALA A 39 -13.56 -3.36 7.19
C ALA A 39 -14.98 -3.01 6.73
N ASN A 40 -15.95 -3.60 7.43
CA ASN A 40 -17.34 -3.16 7.43
C ASN A 40 -17.61 -2.30 8.69
N MET A 41 -18.82 -1.72 8.79
CA MET A 41 -19.15 -0.69 9.79
C MET A 41 -18.89 -1.08 11.27
N ALA A 42 -18.79 -2.38 11.59
CA ALA A 42 -18.62 -2.87 12.95
C ALA A 42 -17.53 -3.94 13.12
N SER A 43 -16.97 -4.44 12.02
CA SER A 43 -16.00 -5.54 12.04
C SER A 43 -14.99 -5.43 10.91
N SER A 44 -13.87 -6.12 11.09
CA SER A 44 -12.88 -6.32 10.06
C SER A 44 -12.72 -7.82 9.86
N ALA A 45 -12.91 -8.29 8.64
CA ALA A 45 -12.75 -9.70 8.29
C ALA A 45 -11.46 -9.89 7.51
N HIS A 46 -10.68 -10.90 7.87
CA HIS A 46 -9.49 -11.28 7.11
C HIS A 46 -9.92 -11.87 5.77
N VAL A 47 -9.47 -11.26 4.67
CA VAL A 47 -9.87 -11.65 3.31
C VAL A 47 -8.76 -12.40 2.60
N ASP A 48 -7.50 -11.97 2.76
CA ASP A 48 -6.39 -12.55 2.01
C ASP A 48 -5.03 -12.43 2.73
N THR A 49 -4.10 -13.33 2.39
CA THR A 49 -2.71 -13.33 2.87
C THR A 49 -1.75 -13.60 1.73
N PHE A 50 -0.81 -12.67 1.52
CA PHE A 50 0.24 -12.77 0.51
C PHE A 50 1.63 -12.78 1.14
N PRO A 51 2.50 -13.75 0.84
CA PRO A 51 3.90 -13.69 1.24
C PRO A 51 4.62 -12.47 0.64
N CYS A 52 5.30 -11.67 1.46
CA CYS A 52 6.02 -10.48 0.99
C CYS A 52 7.11 -10.82 -0.03
N LYS A 53 7.67 -12.04 0.04
CA LYS A 53 8.59 -12.58 -0.97
C LYS A 53 8.03 -12.57 -2.40
N GLN A 54 6.71 -12.77 -2.56
CA GLN A 54 6.04 -12.75 -3.86
C GLN A 54 5.71 -11.33 -4.35
N LEU A 55 5.54 -10.40 -3.42
CA LEU A 55 5.23 -8.99 -3.68
C LEU A 55 6.49 -8.14 -3.96
N ARG A 56 7.67 -8.74 -3.80
CA ARG A 56 8.94 -8.06 -4.00
C ARG A 56 9.00 -7.47 -5.41
N SER A 57 9.01 -6.15 -5.50
CA SER A 57 9.34 -5.47 -6.75
C SER A 57 10.83 -5.73 -7.03
N VAL A 58 11.10 -6.50 -8.08
CA VAL A 58 12.45 -6.56 -8.64
C VAL A 58 12.66 -5.20 -9.30
N GLY A 59 13.43 -4.33 -8.64
CA GLY A 59 13.61 -2.96 -9.07
C GLY A 59 14.13 -2.88 -10.51
N VAL A 60 13.26 -2.46 -11.43
CA VAL A 60 13.66 -1.57 -12.51
C VAL A 60 13.89 -0.21 -11.86
N ASN A 61 15.06 0.39 -12.12
CA ASN A 61 15.54 1.68 -11.61
C ASN A 61 14.42 2.64 -11.17
N ASN A 62 14.52 3.14 -9.93
CA ASN A 62 13.61 4.10 -9.27
C ASN A 62 13.36 5.43 -10.02
N ASN A 63 13.88 5.57 -11.24
CA ASN A 63 13.69 6.71 -12.12
C ASN A 63 12.40 6.62 -12.96
N LEU A 64 11.76 5.45 -13.06
CA LEU A 64 10.49 5.30 -13.82
C LEU A 64 9.23 5.58 -12.99
N LEU A 65 9.29 5.44 -11.66
CA LEU A 65 8.15 5.73 -10.77
C LEU A 65 7.95 7.24 -10.50
N LYS A 66 8.81 8.11 -11.03
CA LYS A 66 8.67 9.58 -10.93
C LYS A 66 7.82 10.19 -12.04
N LYS A 67 7.30 9.41 -12.98
CA LYS A 67 6.71 9.94 -14.21
C LYS A 67 5.20 9.71 -14.28
N GLU A 68 4.46 10.08 -13.26
CA GLU A 68 2.99 10.22 -13.37
C GLU A 68 2.43 11.10 -12.23
N THR A 69 2.89 12.35 -12.18
CA THR A 69 2.09 13.40 -11.53
C THR A 69 0.98 13.78 -12.52
N PRO A 70 -0.32 13.71 -12.18
CA PRO A 70 -1.36 14.20 -13.06
C PRO A 70 -1.21 15.72 -13.19
N ALA A 71 -0.74 16.16 -14.36
CA ALA A 71 -0.62 17.56 -14.74
C ALA A 71 -1.99 18.21 -14.97
N ARG A 72 -2.85 18.27 -13.94
CA ARG A 72 -4.16 18.92 -14.02
C ARG A 72 -4.49 19.86 -12.87
N LEU A 73 -3.51 20.28 -12.08
CA LEU A 73 -3.67 21.34 -11.07
C LEU A 73 -2.58 22.42 -11.18
N GLN A 74 -2.27 22.89 -12.39
CA GLN A 74 -1.43 24.10 -12.60
C GLN A 74 -2.17 25.26 -13.29
N SER A 75 -3.48 25.14 -13.56
CA SER A 75 -4.24 26.21 -14.23
C SER A 75 -5.09 27.10 -13.30
N LEU A 76 -4.84 27.12 -11.97
CA LEU A 76 -5.62 27.97 -11.06
C LEU A 76 -4.81 28.93 -10.17
N THR A 77 -3.55 29.21 -10.52
CA THR A 77 -2.75 30.24 -9.82
C THR A 77 -2.33 31.42 -10.71
N ARG A 78 -3.20 31.80 -11.64
CA ARG A 78 -3.14 33.11 -12.33
C ARG A 78 -4.54 33.68 -12.54
N ALA A 79 -5.18 34.14 -11.46
CA ALA A 79 -6.24 35.14 -11.48
C ALA A 79 -6.57 35.57 -10.03
N ALA A 80 -5.87 36.58 -9.53
CA ALA A 80 -6.33 37.60 -8.57
C ALA A 80 -5.13 38.52 -8.27
#